data_AF-A0A2K3KUK9-F1
#
_entry.id   AF-A0A2K3KUK9-F1
#
_cell.length_a   1.000
_cell.length_b   1.000
_cell.length_c   1.000
_cell.angle_alpha   90.00
_cell.angle_beta   90.00
_cell.angle_gamma   90.00
#
_symmetry.space_group_name_H-M   'P 1'
#
loop_
_entity.id
_entity.type
_entity.pdbx_description
1 polymer ?
#
loop_
_entity_poly.entity_id
_entity_poly.type
_entity_poly.pdbx_seq_one_letter_code
_entity_poly.pdbx_strand_id
1 'polypeptide(L)'
;MIAFTVRVLPITSVVSINPLCCSPLCGDFDGDCLHGYIPQSVGARVELNELVALDRQLINGQSGTNLLSLCQDSLTAAYLLLEDGVRLNVYQMQQLQMLCDRKLTPPAIVKASSSNTSFWSGKQLFSILLPFKFDYAFPSNDVIVSDGELISCSEASGWIRDSENNIFQSLVEHFQGKTLDILHGAQ
;
A
#
# COMPACT_ATOMS: atom_id res chain seq x y z
N MET A 1 -9.38 3.53 19.51
CA MET A 1 -10.14 2.27 19.28
C MET A 1 -10.48 2.22 17.81
N ILE A 2 -10.17 1.12 17.12
CA ILE A 2 -10.40 0.96 15.67
C ILE A 2 -11.31 -0.25 15.48
N ALA A 3 -12.35 -0.11 14.65
CA ALA A 3 -13.23 -1.20 14.28
C ALA A 3 -12.68 -1.94 13.05
N PHE A 4 -12.63 -3.27 13.16
CA PHE A 4 -12.19 -4.17 12.10
C PHE A 4 -13.34 -5.07 11.63
N THR A 5 -13.27 -5.50 10.37
CA THR A 5 -14.14 -6.56 9.85
C THR A 5 -13.57 -7.92 10.24
N VAL A 6 -14.43 -8.82 10.71
CA VAL A 6 -14.02 -10.16 11.15
C VAL A 6 -14.11 -11.14 9.98
N ARG A 7 -13.04 -11.92 9.79
CA ARG A 7 -13.01 -13.10 8.90
C ARG A 7 -12.62 -14.32 9.73
N VAL A 8 -13.42 -15.38 9.65
CA VAL A 8 -13.12 -16.64 10.34
C VAL A 8 -12.07 -17.41 9.54
N LEU A 9 -10.96 -17.74 10.19
CA LEU A 9 -9.87 -18.54 9.63
C LEU A 9 -9.80 -19.90 10.34
N PRO A 10 -9.32 -20.97 9.68
CA PRO A 10 -9.14 -22.29 10.30
C PRO A 10 -7.89 -22.33 11.18
N ILE A 11 -7.82 -21.44 12.18
CA ILE A 11 -6.75 -21.33 13.17
C ILE A 11 -7.36 -21.41 14.57
N THR A 12 -6.61 -21.92 15.54
CA THR A 12 -7.18 -22.35 16.82
C THR A 12 -7.25 -21.27 17.88
N SER A 13 -6.20 -20.46 18.04
CA SER A 13 -6.03 -19.65 19.27
C SER A 13 -5.39 -18.28 19.06
N VAL A 14 -5.45 -17.71 17.85
CA VAL A 14 -4.79 -16.42 17.53
C VAL A 14 -5.72 -15.55 16.70
N VAL A 15 -5.68 -14.24 16.95
CA VAL A 15 -6.30 -13.24 16.07
C VAL A 15 -5.28 -12.83 15.01
N SER A 16 -5.63 -13.00 13.74
CA SER A 16 -4.80 -12.52 12.63
C SER A 16 -5.22 -11.12 12.21
N ILE A 17 -4.26 -10.20 12.19
CA ILE A 17 -4.42 -8.83 11.68
C ILE A 17 -3.38 -8.55 10.59
N ASN A 18 -3.64 -7.57 9.74
CA ASN A 18 -2.68 -7.14 8.74
C ASN A 18 -1.45 -6.49 9.43
N PRO A 19 -0.20 -6.87 9.10
CA PRO A 19 1.01 -6.24 9.62
C PRO A 19 1.05 -4.70 9.51
N LEU A 20 0.45 -4.12 8.47
CA LEU A 20 0.40 -2.66 8.31
C LEU A 20 -0.43 -1.99 9.42
N CYS A 21 -1.35 -2.72 10.05
CA CYS A 21 -2.19 -2.24 11.15
C CYS A 21 -1.56 -2.42 12.53
N CYS A 22 -0.34 -2.95 12.63
CA CYS A 22 0.29 -3.22 13.92
C CYS A 22 0.77 -1.95 14.64
N SER A 23 1.30 -0.98 13.90
CA SER A 23 1.79 0.29 14.46
C SER A 23 0.73 1.04 15.30
N PRO A 24 -0.51 1.28 14.80
CA PRO A 24 -1.54 1.95 15.61
C PRO A 24 -2.06 1.11 16.80
N LEU A 25 -1.80 -0.19 16.82
CA LEU A 25 -2.13 -1.08 17.94
C LEU A 25 -0.94 -1.29 18.89
N CYS A 26 0.21 -0.69 18.60
CA CYS A 26 1.48 -0.91 19.30
C CYS A 26 1.84 -2.40 19.42
N GLY A 27 1.50 -3.20 18.40
CA GLY A 27 1.78 -4.63 18.38
C GLY A 27 2.98 -4.99 17.49
N ASP A 28 3.63 -6.11 17.77
CA ASP A 28 4.77 -6.64 17.01
C ASP A 28 4.76 -8.17 16.83
N PHE A 29 3.73 -8.86 17.33
CA PHE A 29 3.54 -10.31 17.26
C PHE A 29 4.53 -11.15 18.10
N ASP A 30 5.17 -10.59 19.13
CA ASP A 30 6.06 -11.32 20.03
C ASP A 30 5.34 -12.13 21.14
N GLY A 31 4.02 -12.05 21.19
CA GLY A 31 3.17 -12.60 22.27
C GLY A 31 2.02 -11.68 22.69
N ASP A 32 1.79 -10.60 21.96
CA ASP A 32 0.74 -9.61 22.23
C ASP A 32 -0.65 -10.19 22.45
N CYS A 33 -1.35 -9.64 23.44
CA CYS A 33 -2.75 -9.91 23.72
C CYS A 33 -3.62 -8.70 23.38
N LEU A 34 -4.56 -8.88 22.45
CA LEU A 34 -5.51 -7.84 22.07
C LEU A 34 -6.90 -8.11 22.66
N HIS A 35 -7.56 -7.06 23.15
CA HIS A 35 -8.95 -7.12 23.60
C HIS A 35 -9.88 -6.76 22.44
N GLY A 36 -10.81 -7.66 22.11
CA GLY A 36 -11.86 -7.45 21.11
C GLY A 36 -13.24 -7.33 21.75
N TYR A 37 -14.05 -6.40 21.26
CA TYR A 37 -15.44 -6.22 21.68
C TYR A 37 -16.37 -6.39 20.48
N ILE A 38 -17.46 -7.14 20.67
CA ILE A 38 -18.43 -7.43 19.60
C ILE A 38 -19.71 -6.61 19.85
N PRO A 39 -20.08 -5.68 18.95
CA PRO A 39 -21.31 -4.91 19.10
C PRO A 39 -22.54 -5.81 18.98
N GLN A 40 -23.48 -5.68 19.92
CA GLN A 40 -24.71 -6.49 19.94
C GLN A 40 -25.89 -5.80 19.23
N SER A 41 -25.93 -4.47 19.21
CA SER A 41 -27.02 -3.70 18.60
C SER A 41 -26.68 -3.25 17.18
N VAL A 42 -27.70 -3.11 16.34
CA VAL A 42 -27.53 -2.59 14.96
C VAL A 42 -27.02 -1.16 15.00
N GLY A 43 -27.50 -0.33 15.94
CA GLY A 43 -27.04 1.05 16.12
C GLY A 43 -25.54 1.12 16.41
N ALA A 44 -25.05 0.32 17.37
CA ALA A 44 -23.62 0.28 17.69
C ALA A 44 -22.78 -0.23 16.50
N ARG A 45 -23.29 -1.19 15.73
CA ARG A 45 -22.58 -1.65 14.52
C ARG A 45 -22.45 -0.55 13.46
N VAL A 46 -23.51 0.23 13.23
CA VAL A 46 -23.46 1.37 12.30
C VAL A 46 -22.52 2.45 12.82
N GLU A 47 -22.58 2.78 14.12
CA GLU A 47 -21.69 3.76 14.74
C GLU A 47 -20.21 3.36 14.60
N LEU A 48 -19.89 2.09 14.88
CA LEU A 48 -18.53 1.59 14.74
C LEU A 48 -18.04 1.67 13.28
N ASN A 49 -18.90 1.31 12.33
CA ASN A 49 -18.56 1.36 10.91
C ASN A 49 -18.37 2.80 10.39
N GLU A 50 -19.21 3.74 10.82
CA GLU A 50 -19.18 5.11 10.28
C GLU A 50 -18.16 6.02 10.99
N LEU A 51 -17.85 5.77 12.27
CA LEU A 51 -16.99 6.68 13.05
C LEU A 51 -15.58 6.14 13.27
N VAL A 52 -15.44 4.85 13.60
CA VAL A 52 -14.16 4.29 14.10
C VAL A 52 -13.63 3.13 13.26
N ALA A 53 -14.22 2.85 12.10
CA ALA A 53 -13.67 1.89 11.16
C ALA A 53 -12.27 2.33 10.68
N LEU A 54 -11.44 1.35 10.30
CA LEU A 54 -10.05 1.60 9.90
C LEU A 54 -9.94 2.63 8.76
N ASP A 55 -10.83 2.57 7.78
CA ASP A 55 -10.91 3.51 6.65
C ASP A 55 -11.27 4.95 7.08
N ARG A 56 -11.97 5.10 8.21
CA ARG A 56 -12.28 6.38 8.84
C ARG A 56 -11.14 6.92 9.72
N GLN A 57 -10.20 6.07 10.08
CA GLN A 57 -9.11 6.37 11.03
C GLN A 57 -7.73 6.41 10.35
N LEU A 58 -7.66 6.52 9.02
CA LEU A 58 -6.38 6.48 8.28
C LEU A 58 -5.43 7.64 8.62
N ILE A 59 -5.95 8.76 9.12
CA ILE A 59 -5.16 9.92 9.55
C ILE A 59 -5.30 10.07 11.06
N ASN A 60 -4.18 10.27 11.73
CA ASN A 60 -4.14 10.61 13.13
C ASN A 60 -4.62 12.06 13.33
N GLY A 61 -5.74 12.26 14.01
CA GLY A 61 -6.29 13.60 14.28
C GLY A 61 -5.39 14.50 15.15
N GLN A 62 -4.42 13.94 15.88
CA GLN A 62 -3.49 14.71 16.71
C GLN A 62 -2.28 15.22 15.94
N SER A 63 -1.62 14.36 15.16
CA SER A 63 -0.40 14.69 14.40
C SER A 63 -0.67 15.12 12.96
N GLY A 64 -1.85 14.79 12.41
CA GLY A 64 -2.17 14.97 11.00
C GLY A 64 -1.44 14.00 10.06
N THR A 65 -0.69 13.04 10.61
CA THR A 65 0.06 12.04 9.83
C THR A 65 -0.80 10.82 9.53
N ASN A 66 -0.46 10.07 8.47
CA ASN A 66 -1.14 8.80 8.21
C ASN A 66 -0.82 7.75 9.29
N LEU A 67 -1.75 6.84 9.55
CA LEU A 67 -1.55 5.72 10.47
C LEU A 67 -0.98 4.48 9.79
N LEU A 68 -1.17 4.35 8.46
CA LEU A 68 -0.79 3.16 7.70
C LEU A 68 0.19 3.54 6.58
N SER A 69 1.32 2.85 6.54
CA SER A 69 2.35 2.93 5.50
C SER A 69 2.97 1.54 5.30
N LEU A 70 3.68 1.31 4.19
CA LEU A 70 4.46 0.08 4.04
C LEU A 70 5.53 -0.03 5.12
N CYS A 71 5.65 -1.21 5.70
CA CYS A 71 6.53 -1.52 6.82
C CYS A 71 7.19 -2.89 6.62
N GLN A 72 8.31 -3.13 7.33
CA GLN A 72 9.02 -4.41 7.37
C GLN A 72 9.34 -4.95 5.96
N ASP A 73 8.87 -6.16 5.62
CA ASP A 73 9.16 -6.84 4.37
C ASP A 73 8.58 -6.11 3.16
N SER A 74 7.36 -5.56 3.28
CA SER A 74 6.72 -4.80 2.18
C SER A 74 7.52 -3.54 1.82
N LEU A 75 8.06 -2.84 2.82
CA LEU A 75 8.92 -1.67 2.61
C LEU A 75 10.25 -2.06 1.97
N THR A 76 10.84 -3.17 2.43
CA THR A 76 12.11 -3.68 1.89
C THR A 76 11.95 -4.16 0.45
N ALA A 77 10.86 -4.86 0.14
CA ALA A 77 10.52 -5.30 -1.20
C ALA A 77 10.27 -4.10 -2.12
N ALA A 78 9.53 -3.09 -1.67
CA ALA A 78 9.30 -1.87 -2.44
C ALA A 78 10.62 -1.14 -2.74
N TYR A 79 11.52 -1.04 -1.76
CA TYR A 79 12.86 -0.47 -1.97
C TYR A 79 13.65 -1.22 -3.05
N LEU A 80 13.78 -2.55 -2.91
CA LEU A 80 14.51 -3.38 -3.86
C LEU A 80 13.88 -3.38 -5.26
N LEU A 81 12.54 -3.28 -5.34
CA LEU A 81 11.82 -3.19 -6.61
C LEU A 81 12.11 -1.89 -7.34
N LEU A 82 12.24 -0.78 -6.61
CA LEU A 82 12.42 0.55 -7.17
C LEU A 82 13.87 0.90 -7.54
N GLU A 83 14.83 0.02 -7.20
CA GLU A 83 16.22 0.16 -7.60
C GLU A 83 16.39 0.21 -9.13
N ASP A 84 17.38 0.98 -9.57
CA ASP A 84 17.71 1.08 -10.98
C ASP A 84 18.31 -0.24 -11.49
N GLY A 85 17.80 -0.71 -12.64
CA GLY A 85 18.27 -1.94 -13.27
C GLY A 85 17.42 -3.17 -12.98
N VAL A 86 16.42 -3.08 -12.09
CA VAL A 86 15.39 -4.13 -11.93
C VAL A 86 14.62 -4.31 -13.23
N ARG A 87 14.55 -5.56 -13.71
CA ARG A 87 13.88 -5.94 -14.95
C ARG A 87 12.97 -7.13 -14.72
N LEU A 88 11.68 -6.95 -15.03
CA LEU A 88 10.66 -7.99 -14.95
C LEU A 88 10.33 -8.49 -16.35
N ASN A 89 10.33 -9.80 -16.53
CA ASN A 89 9.88 -10.41 -17.79
C ASN A 89 8.34 -10.44 -17.87
N VAL A 90 7.80 -10.76 -19.05
CA VAL A 90 6.35 -10.83 -19.30
C VAL A 90 5.63 -11.71 -18.28
N TYR A 91 6.17 -12.89 -17.97
CA TYR A 91 5.51 -13.85 -17.08
C TYR A 91 5.46 -13.35 -15.64
N GLN A 92 6.58 -12.83 -15.12
CA GLN A 92 6.64 -12.22 -13.78
C GLN A 92 5.67 -11.05 -13.68
N MET A 93 5.65 -10.19 -14.70
CA MET A 93 4.79 -9.02 -14.73
C MET A 93 3.31 -9.42 -14.75
N GLN A 94 2.92 -10.39 -15.57
CA GLN A 94 1.55 -10.90 -15.62
C GLN A 94 1.11 -11.55 -14.30
N GLN A 95 2.00 -12.29 -13.62
CA GLN A 95 1.68 -12.87 -12.31
C GLN A 95 1.44 -11.80 -11.26
N LEU A 96 2.31 -10.79 -11.18
CA LEU A 96 2.17 -9.68 -10.23
C LEU A 96 0.95 -8.82 -10.55
N GLN A 97 0.63 -8.64 -11.83
CA GLN A 97 -0.57 -7.93 -12.26
C GLN A 97 -1.86 -8.61 -11.77
N MET A 98 -1.88 -9.93 -11.51
CA MET A 98 -3.09 -10.58 -10.97
C MET A 98 -3.50 -10.03 -9.60
N LEU A 99 -2.60 -9.36 -8.88
CA LEU A 99 -2.85 -8.73 -7.59
C LEU A 99 -3.39 -7.30 -7.72
N CYS A 100 -3.46 -6.76 -8.94
CA CYS A 100 -3.87 -5.39 -9.23
C CYS A 100 -4.90 -5.35 -10.37
N ASP A 101 -6.01 -4.64 -10.20
CA ASP A 101 -7.08 -4.55 -11.21
C ASP A 101 -6.73 -3.69 -12.45
N ARG A 102 -5.47 -3.28 -12.60
CA ARG A 102 -5.04 -2.33 -13.64
C ARG A 102 -4.46 -3.00 -14.86
N LYS A 103 -4.68 -2.36 -16.01
CA LYS A 103 -4.16 -2.82 -17.31
C LYS A 103 -2.65 -2.65 -17.36
N LEU A 104 -2.02 -3.59 -18.06
CA LEU A 104 -0.58 -3.60 -18.25
C LEU A 104 -0.13 -2.40 -19.08
N THR A 105 0.87 -1.68 -18.59
CA THR A 105 1.55 -0.62 -19.34
C THR A 105 2.44 -1.23 -20.44
N PRO A 106 2.75 -0.48 -21.51
CA PRO A 106 3.73 -0.94 -22.48
C PRO A 106 5.10 -1.17 -21.80
N PRO A 107 5.85 -2.19 -22.21
CA PRO A 107 7.16 -2.48 -21.64
C PRO A 107 8.15 -1.32 -21.84
N ALA A 108 8.93 -1.00 -20.81
CA ALA A 108 9.99 0.01 -20.90
C ALA A 108 11.09 -0.36 -21.90
N ILE A 109 11.38 -1.66 -22.05
CA ILE A 109 12.44 -2.15 -22.94
C ILE A 109 11.87 -3.18 -23.89
N VAL A 110 11.96 -2.88 -25.19
CA VAL A 110 11.63 -3.81 -26.27
C VAL A 110 12.88 -4.03 -27.10
N LYS A 111 13.30 -5.29 -27.23
CA LYS A 111 14.44 -5.64 -28.07
C LYS A 111 14.02 -5.69 -29.55
N ALA A 112 14.82 -5.10 -30.43
CA ALA A 112 14.56 -5.10 -31.87
C ALA A 112 14.87 -6.47 -32.50
N SER A 113 13.86 -7.04 -33.17
CA SER A 113 13.85 -8.23 -34.04
C SER A 113 14.20 -9.60 -33.41
N SER A 114 13.42 -10.60 -33.84
CA SER A 114 13.45 -12.06 -33.60
C SER A 114 13.32 -12.63 -32.17
N SER A 115 13.53 -11.87 -31.09
CA SER A 115 13.22 -12.35 -29.74
C SER A 115 12.06 -11.55 -29.16
N ASN A 116 10.94 -12.22 -28.85
CA ASN A 116 9.75 -11.64 -28.21
C ASN A 116 10.01 -11.32 -26.72
N THR A 117 11.10 -10.60 -26.46
CA THR A 117 11.63 -10.30 -25.13
C THR A 117 11.33 -8.85 -24.83
N SER A 118 10.27 -8.64 -24.06
CA SER A 118 9.91 -7.36 -23.48
C SER A 118 10.18 -7.37 -21.97
N PHE A 119 10.68 -6.26 -21.46
CA PHE A 119 10.95 -6.09 -20.03
C PHE A 119 10.27 -4.84 -19.50
N TRP A 120 9.78 -4.96 -18.26
CA TRP A 120 9.24 -3.86 -17.47
C TRP A 120 10.24 -3.49 -16.38
N SER A 121 10.28 -2.22 -16.00
CA SER A 121 11.03 -1.79 -14.82
C SER A 121 10.20 -2.01 -13.55
N GLY A 122 10.85 -2.11 -12.40
CA GLY A 122 10.11 -2.15 -11.13
C GLY A 122 9.34 -0.85 -10.84
N LYS A 123 9.85 0.30 -11.30
CA LYS A 123 9.12 1.59 -11.26
C LYS A 123 7.81 1.55 -12.06
N GLN A 124 7.79 0.86 -13.21
CA GLN A 124 6.55 0.63 -13.97
C GLN A 124 5.57 -0.26 -13.21
N LEU A 125 6.05 -1.31 -12.53
CA LEU A 125 5.18 -2.14 -11.70
C LEU A 125 4.58 -1.34 -10.54
N PHE A 126 5.39 -0.54 -9.84
CA PHE A 126 4.90 0.31 -8.76
C PHE A 126 3.85 1.32 -9.25
N SER A 127 4.02 1.87 -10.46
CA SER A 127 3.05 2.79 -11.07
C SER A 127 1.67 2.14 -11.32
N ILE A 128 1.61 0.81 -11.48
CA ILE A 128 0.32 0.11 -11.60
C ILE A 128 -0.48 0.17 -10.29
N LEU A 129 0.17 0.35 -9.14
CA LEU A 129 -0.52 0.49 -7.85
C LEU A 129 -1.20 1.85 -7.68
N LEU A 130 -0.67 2.90 -8.30
CA LEU A 130 -1.11 4.27 -8.08
C LEU A 130 -2.37 4.60 -8.90
N PRO A 131 -3.34 5.38 -8.41
CA PRO A 131 -4.57 5.73 -9.14
C PRO A 131 -4.33 6.73 -10.29
N PHE A 132 -5.28 6.84 -11.23
CA PHE A 132 -5.16 7.73 -12.39
C PHE A 132 -5.35 9.17 -11.93
N LYS A 133 -4.70 10.13 -12.59
CA LYS A 133 -4.72 11.55 -12.23
C LYS A 133 -4.23 11.81 -10.81
N PHE A 134 -3.34 10.95 -10.32
CA PHE A 134 -2.65 11.16 -9.07
C PHE A 134 -1.30 11.80 -9.36
N ASP A 135 -1.14 13.03 -8.89
CA ASP A 135 0.10 13.77 -8.96
C ASP A 135 0.67 13.89 -7.53
N TYR A 136 1.95 13.57 -7.39
CA TYR A 136 2.65 13.63 -6.11
C TYR A 136 4.12 14.01 -6.34
N ALA A 137 4.65 14.87 -5.48
CA ALA A 137 6.05 15.26 -5.53
C ALA A 137 6.66 15.21 -4.12
N PHE A 138 7.82 14.58 -3.99
CA PHE A 138 8.61 14.57 -2.77
C PHE A 138 10.00 15.16 -3.07
N PRO A 139 10.18 16.48 -2.87
CA PRO A 139 11.38 17.20 -3.32
C PRO A 139 12.68 16.67 -2.72
N SER A 140 12.66 16.23 -1.46
CA SER A 140 13.85 15.76 -0.74
C SER A 140 14.52 14.55 -1.40
N ASN A 141 13.75 13.74 -2.14
CA ASN A 141 14.24 12.52 -2.80
C ASN A 141 14.00 12.57 -4.32
N ASP A 142 13.71 13.73 -4.90
CA ASP A 142 13.42 13.91 -6.33
C ASP A 142 12.37 12.91 -6.87
N VAL A 143 11.35 12.61 -6.05
CA VAL A 143 10.28 11.69 -6.42
C VAL A 143 9.17 12.48 -7.08
N ILE A 144 8.82 12.11 -8.30
CA ILE A 144 7.74 12.73 -9.05
C ILE A 144 6.84 11.63 -9.61
N VAL A 145 5.58 11.67 -9.19
CA VAL A 145 4.48 10.91 -9.78
C VAL A 145 3.61 11.88 -10.55
N SER A 146 3.30 11.58 -11.80
CA SER A 146 2.30 12.33 -12.56
C SER A 146 1.33 11.41 -13.28
N ASP A 147 0.04 11.75 -13.22
CA ASP A 147 -1.08 10.94 -13.75
C ASP A 147 -1.06 9.46 -13.30
N GLY A 148 -0.52 9.19 -12.11
CA GLY A 148 -0.37 7.84 -11.57
C GLY A 148 0.85 7.06 -12.11
N GLU A 149 1.76 7.71 -12.82
CA GLU A 149 3.04 7.12 -13.25
C GLU A 149 4.22 7.70 -12.47
N LEU A 150 5.09 6.82 -11.97
CA LEU A 150 6.32 7.19 -11.29
C LEU A 150 7.40 7.56 -12.32
N ILE A 151 7.67 8.85 -12.45
CA ILE A 151 8.60 9.40 -13.46
C ILE A 151 10.04 9.36 -12.93
N SER A 152 10.25 9.88 -11.73
CA SER A 152 11.55 9.93 -11.07
C SER A 152 11.43 9.45 -9.64
N CYS A 153 12.50 8.81 -9.17
CA CYS A 153 12.67 8.36 -7.80
C CYS A 153 14.16 8.17 -7.58
N SER A 154 14.76 8.92 -6.66
CA SER A 154 16.07 8.59 -6.11
C SER A 154 15.94 7.47 -5.07
N GLU A 155 17.04 6.76 -4.80
CA GLU A 155 17.09 5.50 -4.04
C GLU A 155 16.49 5.54 -2.61
N ALA A 156 16.05 6.68 -2.08
CA ALA A 156 15.62 6.78 -0.70
C ALA A 156 14.12 6.44 -0.49
N SER A 157 13.83 5.48 0.39
CA SER A 157 12.48 4.98 0.75
C SER A 157 11.64 5.92 1.63
N GLY A 158 12.13 7.13 1.93
CA GLY A 158 11.49 8.07 2.85
C GLY A 158 10.04 8.38 2.50
N TRP A 159 9.73 8.50 1.20
CA TRP A 159 8.38 8.82 0.69
C TRP A 159 7.37 7.66 0.77
N ILE A 160 7.83 6.42 1.01
CA ILE A 160 7.00 5.21 1.13
C ILE A 160 6.75 4.85 2.61
N ARG A 161 7.75 5.10 3.46
CA ARG A 161 7.69 4.87 4.90
C ARG A 161 6.75 5.86 5.59
N ASP A 162 6.34 5.55 6.81
CA ASP A 162 5.79 6.50 7.78
C ASP A 162 6.74 7.70 7.96
N SER A 163 6.40 8.80 7.30
CA SER A 163 7.12 10.07 7.28
C SER A 163 6.16 11.18 6.87
N GLU A 164 6.48 12.42 7.22
CA GLU A 164 5.65 13.56 6.84
C GLU A 164 5.55 13.69 5.31
N ASN A 165 4.33 13.89 4.79
CA ASN A 165 4.05 14.01 3.36
C ASN A 165 4.45 12.78 2.53
N ASN A 166 4.40 11.58 3.11
CA ASN A 166 4.57 10.35 2.34
C ASN A 166 3.45 10.19 1.29
N ILE A 167 3.68 9.31 0.31
CA ILE A 167 2.74 9.09 -0.79
C ILE A 167 1.38 8.60 -0.30
N PHE A 168 1.35 7.79 0.77
CA PHE A 168 0.12 7.23 1.30
C PHE A 168 -0.75 8.29 1.96
N GLN A 169 -0.17 9.27 2.64
CA GLN A 169 -0.89 10.43 3.16
C GLN A 169 -1.56 11.20 2.02
N SER A 170 -0.84 11.50 0.94
CA SER A 170 -1.42 12.14 -0.24
C SER A 170 -2.53 11.28 -0.88
N LEU A 171 -2.36 9.96 -0.93
CA LEU A 171 -3.42 9.05 -1.40
C LEU A 171 -4.66 9.09 -0.51
N VAL A 172 -4.52 9.10 0.82
CA VAL A 172 -5.65 9.22 1.75
C VAL A 172 -6.40 10.54 1.53
N GLU A 173 -5.70 11.65 1.34
CA GLU A 173 -6.30 12.96 1.11
C GLU A 173 -7.13 13.01 -0.18
N HIS A 174 -6.63 12.38 -1.27
CA HIS A 174 -7.28 12.44 -2.59
C HIS A 174 -8.31 11.32 -2.83
N PHE A 175 -8.13 10.14 -2.23
CA PHE A 175 -8.90 8.94 -2.56
C PHE A 175 -9.54 8.22 -1.36
N GLN A 176 -9.27 8.66 -0.12
CA GLN A 176 -9.87 8.19 1.13
C GLN A 176 -9.96 6.65 1.23
N GLY A 177 -11.15 6.08 1.08
CA GLY A 177 -11.41 4.65 1.26
C GLY A 177 -10.70 3.74 0.25
N LYS A 178 -10.40 4.22 -0.96
CA LYS A 178 -9.66 3.43 -1.96
C LYS A 178 -8.19 3.22 -1.57
N THR A 179 -7.66 4.01 -0.64
CA THR A 179 -6.27 3.90 -0.21
C THR A 179 -5.99 2.58 0.50
N LEU A 180 -6.99 2.01 1.20
CA LEU A 180 -6.86 0.67 1.78
C LEU A 180 -6.70 -0.41 0.72
N ASP A 181 -7.44 -0.33 -0.39
CA ASP A 181 -7.32 -1.27 -1.50
C ASP A 181 -5.94 -1.16 -2.17
N ILE A 182 -5.42 0.06 -2.30
CA ILE A 182 -4.07 0.32 -2.82
C ILE A 182 -3.00 -0.26 -1.88
N LEU A 183 -3.13 -0.03 -0.57
CA LEU A 183 -2.21 -0.60 0.44
C LEU A 183 -2.27 -2.14 0.45
N HIS A 184 -3.46 -2.71 0.30
CA HIS A 184 -3.63 -4.16 0.20
C HIS A 184 -3.00 -4.73 -1.08
N GLY A 185 -3.11 -4.05 -2.22
CA GLY A 185 -2.46 -4.47 -3.46
C GLY A 185 -0.95 -4.26 -3.47
N ALA A 186 -0.45 -3.30 -2.68
CA ALA A 186 0.96 -3.00 -2.55
C ALA A 186 1.72 -3.95 -1.61
N GLN A 187 1.00 -4.61 -0.68
CA GLN A 187 1.53 -5.60 0.24
C GLN A 187 1.64 -6.99 -0.39
#